data_AF-A0A3D4HG70-F1
#
_entry.id   AF-A0A3D4HG70-F1
#
_cell.length_a   1.000
_cell.length_b   1.000
_cell.length_c   1.000
_cell.angle_alpha   90.00
_cell.angle_beta   90.00
_cell.angle_gamma   90.00
#
_symmetry.space_group_name_H-M   'P 1'
#
loop_
_entity.id
_entity.type
_entity.pdbx_description
1 polymer ?
#
loop_
_entity_poly.entity_id
_entity_poly.type
_entity_poly.pdbx_seq_one_letter_code
_entity_poly.pdbx_strand_id
1 'polypeptide(L)'
;MNLLRKMIAYKLFRKRKDQTLAPLFINKRQVIVLNQWLEAEEHQTNGYAFRPGWHCCVKPFAPHLSEKDRAWYKVEIENYEFFTRPESQGGVWVLAQRMKALEEINKEVN
;
A
#
# COMPACT_ATOMS: atom_id res chain seq x y z
N MET A 1 -23.10 14.99 -4.68
CA MET A 1 -22.37 15.06 -3.40
C MET A 1 -21.88 13.66 -3.07
N ASN A 2 -20.70 13.29 -3.57
CA ASN A 2 -20.15 11.95 -3.33
C ASN A 2 -19.65 11.90 -1.88
N LEU A 3 -20.32 11.10 -1.05
CA LEU A 3 -19.75 10.66 0.21
C LEU A 3 -18.42 9.99 -0.11
N LEU A 4 -17.30 10.62 0.28
CA LEU A 4 -15.97 10.04 0.21
C LEU A 4 -16.00 8.77 1.07
N ARG A 5 -16.25 7.62 0.43
CA ARG A 5 -16.36 6.35 1.12
C ARG A 5 -14.95 5.93 1.50
N LYS A 6 -14.67 5.93 2.80
CA LYS A 6 -13.44 5.38 3.35
C LYS A 6 -13.52 3.87 3.37
N MET A 7 -12.39 3.22 3.13
CA MET A 7 -12.26 1.76 3.21
C MET A 7 -10.99 1.39 3.97
N ILE A 8 -11.05 0.28 4.70
CA ILE A 8 -9.87 -0.37 5.24
C ILE A 8 -9.27 -1.29 4.17
N ALA A 9 -7.98 -1.13 3.93
CA ALA A 9 -7.17 -2.01 3.08
C ALA A 9 -5.85 -2.34 3.78
N TYR A 10 -4.97 -3.05 3.08
CA TYR A 10 -3.66 -3.45 3.59
C TYR A 10 -2.57 -3.05 2.61
N LYS A 11 -1.44 -2.59 3.13
CA LYS A 11 -0.29 -2.24 2.30
C LYS A 11 0.98 -2.74 2.94
N LEU A 12 1.82 -3.38 2.12
CA LEU A 12 3.17 -3.78 2.50
C LEU A 12 4.10 -2.58 2.32
N PHE A 13 4.78 -2.19 3.39
CA PHE A 13 5.78 -1.13 3.39
C PHE A 13 7.17 -1.70 3.61
N ARG A 14 8.21 -0.98 3.18
CA ARG A 14 9.57 -1.23 3.65
C ARG A 14 9.70 -0.67 5.06
N LYS A 15 10.31 -1.43 5.96
CA LYS A 15 10.66 -0.98 7.30
C LYS A 15 12.17 -0.75 7.32
N ARG A 16 12.58 0.50 7.50
CA ARG A 16 14.01 0.88 7.50
C ARG A 16 14.64 0.58 8.87
N LYS A 17 15.96 0.66 8.95
CA LYS A 17 16.72 0.42 10.19
C LYS A 17 16.31 1.37 11.32
N ASP A 18 15.98 2.61 10.99
CA ASP A 18 15.46 3.65 11.89
C ASP A 18 13.97 3.50 12.23
N GLN A 19 13.36 2.36 11.88
CA GLN A 19 11.94 2.05 12.03
C GLN A 19 10.99 2.91 11.19
N THR A 20 11.50 3.81 10.34
CA THR A 20 10.64 4.57 9.42
C THR A 20 10.12 3.70 8.29
N LEU A 21 8.92 4.04 7.81
CA LEU A 21 8.26 3.33 6.72
C LEU A 21 8.50 4.01 5.38
N ALA A 22 8.57 3.21 4.31
CA ALA A 22 8.75 3.72 2.95
C ALA A 22 8.02 2.88 1.89
N PRO A 23 7.72 3.45 0.71
CA PRO A 23 7.25 2.68 -0.44
C PRO A 23 8.21 1.55 -0.87
N LEU A 24 7.65 0.48 -1.46
CA LEU A 24 8.43 -0.68 -1.90
C LEU A 24 9.35 -0.37 -3.09
N PHE A 25 8.82 0.31 -4.12
CA PHE A 25 9.44 0.37 -5.45
C PHE A 25 9.67 1.79 -5.96
N ILE A 26 8.64 2.63 -5.96
CA ILE A 26 8.67 3.99 -6.50
C ILE A 26 8.64 4.99 -5.35
N ASN A 27 9.40 6.07 -5.44
CA ASN A 27 9.60 7.06 -4.37
C ASN A 27 10.04 6.43 -3.02
N LYS A 28 11.01 5.49 -3.06
CA LYS A 28 11.51 4.74 -1.89
C LYS A 28 12.07 5.60 -0.75
N ARG A 29 12.33 6.90 -1.00
CA ARG A 29 12.87 7.85 -0.01
C ARG A 29 11.77 8.53 0.80
N GLN A 30 10.53 8.57 0.31
CA GLN A 30 9.40 9.09 1.07
C GLN A 30 9.27 8.37 2.41
N VAL A 31 9.08 9.15 3.47
CA VAL A 31 8.79 8.65 4.82
C VAL A 31 7.27 8.63 4.98
N ILE A 32 6.73 7.44 5.25
CA ILE A 32 5.29 7.26 5.50
C ILE A 32 5.04 7.48 6.99
N VAL A 33 4.40 8.60 7.31
CA VAL A 33 4.05 8.95 8.70
C VAL A 33 2.71 8.32 9.05
N LEU A 34 2.64 7.68 10.22
CA LEU A 34 1.41 7.07 10.71
C LEU A 34 0.36 8.12 11.05
N ASN A 35 -0.91 7.76 10.87
CA ASN A 35 -2.08 8.57 11.14
C ASN A 35 -2.17 9.90 10.37
N GLN A 36 -1.37 10.08 9.32
CA GLN A 36 -1.43 11.22 8.42
C GLN A 36 -1.96 10.81 7.04
N TRP A 37 -2.81 11.67 6.46
CA TRP A 37 -3.28 11.49 5.09
C TRP A 37 -2.18 11.86 4.11
N LEU A 38 -1.92 10.96 3.17
CA LEU A 38 -0.97 11.13 2.08
C LEU A 38 -1.73 11.09 0.76
N GLU A 39 -1.52 12.12 -0.06
CA GLU A 39 -1.99 12.13 -1.44
C GLU A 39 -1.11 11.20 -2.29
N ALA A 40 -1.71 10.60 -3.32
CA ALA A 40 -0.96 9.88 -4.32
C ALA A 40 -0.16 10.86 -5.19
N GLU A 41 1.10 10.51 -5.42
CA GLU A 41 1.96 11.23 -6.34
C GLU A 41 2.17 10.41 -7.62
N GLU A 42 2.28 11.08 -8.75
CA GLU A 42 2.61 10.45 -10.02
C GLU A 42 4.13 10.49 -10.26
N HIS A 43 4.71 9.31 -10.50
CA HIS A 43 6.15 9.14 -10.69
C HIS A 43 6.38 8.19 -11.86
N GLN A 44 6.48 8.74 -13.08
CA GLN A 44 6.81 7.94 -14.25
C GLN A 44 8.20 7.32 -14.07
N THR A 45 8.27 5.99 -13.99
CA THR A 45 9.50 5.26 -13.67
C THR A 45 9.73 4.16 -14.70
N ASN A 46 10.86 4.22 -15.40
CA ASN A 46 11.24 3.21 -16.39
C ASN A 46 11.21 1.79 -15.79
N GLY A 47 10.61 0.84 -16.51
CA GLY A 47 10.44 -0.55 -16.05
C GLY A 47 9.21 -0.79 -15.17
N TYR A 48 8.39 0.22 -14.89
CA TYR A 48 7.12 0.08 -14.18
C TYR A 48 5.95 0.56 -15.03
N ALA A 49 4.81 -0.11 -14.90
CA ALA A 49 3.57 0.35 -15.53
C ALA A 49 3.10 1.67 -14.89
N PHE A 50 2.71 2.64 -15.71
CA PHE A 50 2.20 3.93 -15.23
C PHE A 50 0.78 3.76 -14.66
N ARG A 51 0.68 3.77 -13.34
CA ARG A 51 -0.59 3.65 -12.58
C ARG A 51 -0.48 4.55 -11.33
N PRO A 52 -0.81 5.84 -11.43
CA PRO A 52 -0.71 6.74 -10.29
C PRO A 52 -1.71 6.34 -9.21
N GLY A 53 -1.22 6.23 -7.97
CA GLY A 53 -2.04 5.80 -6.84
C GLY A 53 -1.33 4.88 -5.85
N TRP A 54 -1.86 4.87 -4.64
CA TRP A 54 -1.49 3.95 -3.58
C TRP A 54 -2.04 2.56 -3.86
N HIS A 55 -1.14 1.68 -4.32
CA HIS A 55 -1.46 0.27 -4.50
C HIS A 55 -1.59 -0.44 -3.15
N CYS A 56 -2.78 -0.95 -2.86
CA CYS A 56 -3.14 -1.66 -1.64
C CYS A 56 -3.79 -3.00 -2.00
N CYS A 57 -3.86 -3.91 -1.03
CA CYS A 57 -4.50 -5.21 -1.15
C CYS A 57 -5.73 -5.24 -0.23
N VAL A 58 -6.77 -5.99 -0.61
CA VAL A 58 -7.97 -6.18 0.23
C VAL A 58 -7.69 -7.10 1.43
N LYS A 59 -6.63 -7.90 1.35
CA LYS A 59 -6.08 -8.75 2.40
C LYS A 59 -4.57 -8.53 2.44
N PRO A 60 -3.88 -8.77 3.56
CA PRO A 60 -2.42 -8.63 3.64
C PRO A 60 -1.68 -9.81 2.99
N PHE A 61 -1.94 -10.03 1.70
CA PHE A 61 -1.48 -11.19 0.96
C PHE A 61 -1.06 -10.80 -0.45
N ALA A 62 0.23 -10.95 -0.74
CA ALA A 62 0.82 -10.74 -2.06
C ALA A 62 1.99 -11.72 -2.21
N PRO A 63 1.75 -12.98 -2.62
CA PRO A 63 2.71 -14.08 -2.47
C PRO A 63 3.98 -13.91 -3.32
N HIS A 64 3.91 -13.14 -4.40
CA HIS A 64 5.08 -12.76 -5.21
C HIS A 64 6.02 -11.74 -4.55
N LEU A 65 5.61 -11.10 -3.45
CA LEU A 65 6.43 -10.10 -2.76
C LEU A 65 7.10 -10.72 -1.55
N SER A 66 8.42 -10.59 -1.47
CA SER A 66 9.14 -10.88 -0.24
C SER A 66 8.67 -9.97 0.90
N GLU A 67 8.55 -10.52 2.10
CA GLU A 67 8.24 -9.80 3.34
C GLU A 67 9.50 -9.46 4.16
N LYS A 68 10.70 -9.83 3.67
CA LYS A 68 11.96 -9.48 4.33
C LYS A 68 12.15 -7.96 4.38
N ASP A 69 12.47 -7.44 5.57
CA ASP A 69 12.63 -6.01 5.88
C ASP A 69 11.41 -5.16 5.48
N ARG A 70 10.23 -5.78 5.54
CA ARG A 70 8.94 -5.20 5.18
C ARG A 70 7.89 -5.61 6.20
N ALA A 71 6.86 -4.80 6.31
CA ALA A 71 5.78 -5.04 7.24
C ALA A 71 4.45 -4.63 6.62
N TRP A 72 3.43 -5.44 6.86
CA TRP A 72 2.07 -5.14 6.44
C TRP A 72 1.45 -4.18 7.45
N TYR A 73 0.76 -3.17 6.93
CA TYR A 73 0.00 -2.22 7.72
C TYR A 73 -1.44 -2.19 7.26
N LYS A 74 -2.34 -2.00 8.22
CA LYS A 74 -3.70 -1.56 7.95
C LYS A 74 -3.66 -0.11 7.48
N VAL A 75 -4.40 0.20 6.43
CA VAL A 75 -4.50 1.55 5.88
C VAL A 75 -5.96 1.95 5.71
N GLU A 76 -6.25 3.22 5.93
CA GLU A 76 -7.50 3.85 5.52
C GLU A 76 -7.28 4.51 4.16
N ILE A 77 -8.19 4.30 3.20
CA ILE A 77 -8.08 4.83 1.84
C ILE A 77 -9.33 5.57 1.40
N GLU A 78 -9.16 6.54 0.49
CA GLU A 78 -10.23 7.26 -0.20
C GLU A 78 -9.94 7.35 -1.71
N ASN A 79 -10.99 7.64 -2.50
CA ASN A 79 -10.91 7.84 -3.95
C ASN A 79 -10.18 6.67 -4.62
N TYR A 80 -10.78 5.49 -4.51
CA TYR A 80 -10.13 4.25 -4.88
C TYR A 80 -10.93 3.45 -5.90
N GLU A 81 -10.21 2.64 -6.67
CA GLU A 81 -10.76 1.72 -7.65
C GLU A 81 -10.21 0.31 -7.39
N PHE A 82 -11.05 -0.69 -7.60
CA PHE A 82 -10.64 -2.08 -7.55
C PHE A 82 -10.07 -2.51 -8.91
N PHE A 83 -9.04 -3.35 -8.88
CA PHE A 83 -8.55 -4.01 -10.08
C PHE A 83 -8.07 -5.42 -9.76
N THR A 84 -8.16 -6.30 -10.75
CA THR A 84 -7.73 -7.68 -10.62
C THR A 84 -6.27 -7.86 -11.03
N ARG A 85 -5.61 -8.78 -10.34
CA ARG A 85 -4.29 -9.34 -10.62
C ARG A 85 -4.41 -10.86 -10.55
N PRO A 86 -3.45 -11.60 -11.14
CA PRO A 86 -3.39 -13.05 -10.97
C PRO A 86 -3.39 -13.45 -9.49
N GLU A 87 -3.91 -14.64 -9.16
CA GLU A 87 -3.88 -15.16 -7.78
C GLU A 87 -2.44 -15.29 -7.24
N SER A 88 -1.47 -15.59 -8.12
CA SER A 88 -0.03 -15.54 -7.79
C SER A 88 0.47 -14.15 -7.38
N GLN A 89 -0.34 -13.11 -7.57
CA GLN A 89 -0.10 -11.76 -7.10
C GLN A 89 -1.07 -11.28 -6.02
N GLY A 90 -1.92 -12.14 -5.49
CA GLY A 90 -2.87 -11.83 -4.41
C GLY A 90 -4.28 -11.48 -4.88
N GLY A 91 -4.61 -11.72 -6.15
CA GLY A 91 -5.97 -11.59 -6.66
C GLY A 91 -6.42 -10.14 -6.77
N VAL A 92 -7.23 -9.65 -5.84
CA VAL A 92 -7.86 -8.31 -5.92
C VAL A 92 -7.02 -7.25 -5.21
N TRP A 93 -6.73 -6.18 -5.94
CA TRP A 93 -6.01 -5.01 -5.47
C TRP A 93 -6.89 -3.77 -5.51
N VAL A 94 -6.43 -2.74 -4.81
CA VAL A 94 -7.07 -1.43 -4.75
C VAL A 94 -6.04 -0.35 -5.10
N LEU A 95 -6.42 0.58 -5.98
CA LEU A 95 -5.63 1.75 -6.32
C LEU A 95 -6.30 2.99 -5.73
N ALA A 96 -5.71 3.60 -4.70
CA ALA A 96 -6.30 4.73 -3.98
C ALA A 96 -5.55 6.04 -4.24
N GLN A 97 -6.27 7.16 -4.33
CA GLN A 97 -5.66 8.48 -4.45
C GLN A 97 -5.27 9.09 -3.10
N ARG A 98 -5.87 8.61 -1.99
CA ARG A 98 -5.47 9.03 -0.64
C ARG A 98 -5.30 7.81 0.25
N MET A 99 -4.27 7.84 1.09
CA MET A 99 -3.97 6.76 2.02
C MET A 99 -3.50 7.33 3.36
N LYS A 100 -3.96 6.73 4.45
CA LYS A 100 -3.44 6.95 5.80
C LYS A 100 -3.03 5.61 6.40
N ALA A 101 -1.75 5.47 6.73
CA ALA A 101 -1.24 4.29 7.41
C ALA A 101 -1.62 4.32 8.89
N LEU A 102 -2.15 3.21 9.42
CA LEU A 102 -2.70 3.14 10.79
C LEU A 102 -1.76 2.36 11.71
N GLU A 103 -1.78 1.03 11.61
CA GLU A 103 -1.10 0.11 12.52
C GLU A 103 -0.48 -1.05 11.75
N GLU A 104 0.65 -1.55 12.25
CA GLU A 104 1.28 -2.78 11.76
C GLU A 104 0.39 -3.97 12.10
N ILE A 105 0.23 -4.90 11.18
CA ILE A 105 -0.45 -6.16 11.49
C ILE A 105 0.58 -7.20 11.93
N ASN A 106 0.33 -7.83 13.06
CA ASN A 106 1.05 -9.03 13.43
C ASN A 106 0.42 -10.18 12.66
N LYS A 107 1.12 -10.72 11.66
CA LYS A 107 0.77 -12.03 11.13
C LYS A 107 1.19 -13.03 12.19
N GLU A 108 0.23 -13.58 12.92
CA GLU A 108 0.49 -14.79 13.69
C GLU A 108 1.04 -15.83 12.72
N VAL A 109 2.26 -16.29 13.01
CA VAL A 109 2.86 -17.42 12.32
C VAL A 109 2.10 -18.64 12.83
N ASN A 110 1.08 -19.06 12.08
CA ASN A 110 0.52 -20.41 12.22
C ASN A 110 1.50 -21.42 11.65
#